data_AF-A0AAW2XJN3-F1
#
_entry.id   AF-A0AAW2XJN3-F1
#
_cell.length_a   1.000
_cell.length_b   1.000
_cell.length_c   1.000
_cell.angle_alpha   90.00
_cell.angle_beta   90.00
_cell.angle_gamma   90.00
#
_symmetry.space_group_name_H-M   'P 1'
#
loop_
_entity.id
_entity.type
_entity.pdbx_description
1 polymer ?
#
loop_
_entity_poly.entity_id
_entity_poly.type
_entity_poly.pdbx_seq_one_letter_code
_entity_poly.pdbx_strand_id
1 'polypeptide(L)'
;MPVTDLTAANVLDDCTMFPVEEIVQYPLPGYEVPISVSFSLDDSLIAYLFSPDQSLYRKVFVFDPKSGKHELFFSPPDGGLDENNLSAEEVEEGKVEGAWIRGNTV
;
A
#
# COMPACT_ATOMS: atom_id res chain seq x y z
N MET A 1 34.49 -26.24 23.07
CA MET A 1 33.19 -25.59 23.24
C MET A 1 33.22 -24.27 22.51
N PRO A 2 32.30 -24.03 21.56
CA PRO A 2 31.74 -22.70 21.34
C PRO A 2 30.22 -22.76 21.56
N VAL A 3 29.75 -21.92 22.47
CA VAL A 3 28.32 -21.69 22.75
C VAL A 3 27.98 -20.38 22.07
N THR A 4 27.69 -20.41 20.77
CA THR A 4 27.26 -19.20 20.05
C THR A 4 26.54 -19.55 18.75
N ASP A 5 25.41 -20.26 18.83
CA ASP A 5 24.48 -20.37 17.68
C ASP A 5 23.02 -20.61 18.08
N LEU A 6 22.65 -20.37 19.34
CA LEU A 6 21.27 -20.57 19.83
C LEU A 6 20.50 -19.25 19.96
N THR A 7 21.16 -18.11 19.85
CA THR A 7 20.52 -16.79 20.03
C THR A 7 19.96 -16.22 18.72
N ALA A 8 20.46 -16.66 17.55
CA ALA A 8 19.94 -16.22 16.25
C ALA A 8 18.70 -17.02 15.79
N ALA A 9 18.58 -18.29 16.19
CA ALA A 9 17.43 -19.13 15.85
C ALA A 9 16.13 -18.63 16.52
N ASN A 10 16.20 -18.27 17.80
CA ASN A 10 15.02 -17.85 18.56
C ASN A 10 14.42 -16.50 18.12
N VAL A 11 15.15 -15.66 17.37
CA VAL A 11 14.63 -14.38 16.86
C VAL A 11 13.81 -14.59 15.58
N LEU A 12 14.02 -15.71 14.87
CA LEU A 12 13.25 -16.09 13.69
C LEU A 12 12.02 -16.93 14.01
N ASP A 13 11.88 -17.44 15.24
CA ASP A 13 10.74 -18.27 15.66
C ASP A 13 9.43 -17.46 15.85
N ASP A 14 9.51 -16.12 15.91
CA ASP A 14 8.35 -15.23 15.85
C ASP A 14 7.97 -14.82 14.41
N CYS A 15 8.67 -15.34 13.39
CA CYS A 15 8.16 -15.27 12.03
C CYS A 15 6.95 -16.20 11.93
N THR A 16 5.75 -15.64 11.93
CA THR A 16 4.52 -16.34 11.56
C THR A 16 4.72 -16.99 10.19
N MET A 17 5.06 -18.29 10.22
CA MET A 17 5.32 -19.09 9.03
C MET A 17 3.97 -19.39 8.39
N PHE A 18 3.56 -18.57 7.43
CA PHE A 18 2.32 -18.80 6.69
C PHE A 18 2.48 -20.03 5.78
N PRO A 19 1.58 -21.02 5.83
CA PRO A 19 1.57 -22.11 4.86
C PRO A 19 1.37 -21.54 3.44
N VAL A 20 1.97 -22.18 2.45
CA VAL A 20 1.98 -21.70 1.05
C VAL A 20 0.55 -21.55 0.50
N GLU A 21 -0.33 -22.47 0.91
CA GLU A 21 -1.75 -22.49 0.56
C GLU A 21 -2.52 -21.28 1.10
N GLU A 22 -1.99 -20.62 2.12
CA GLU A 22 -2.56 -19.43 2.74
C GLU A 22 -2.02 -18.15 2.08
N ILE A 23 -0.72 -18.10 1.73
CA ILE A 23 -0.10 -16.94 1.04
C ILE A 23 -0.84 -16.61 -0.26
N VAL A 24 -1.26 -17.61 -1.03
CA VAL A 24 -1.98 -17.40 -2.30
C VAL A 24 -3.38 -16.81 -2.13
N GLN A 25 -3.91 -16.77 -0.90
CA GLN A 25 -5.23 -16.24 -0.59
C GLN A 25 -5.19 -14.78 -0.09
N TYR A 26 -3.99 -14.21 0.12
CA TYR A 26 -3.83 -12.86 0.64
C TYR A 26 -3.06 -11.94 -0.33
N PRO A 27 -3.33 -10.63 -0.29
CA PRO A 27 -4.39 -10.01 0.49
C PRO A 27 -5.78 -10.33 -0.08
N LEU A 28 -6.80 -10.36 0.78
CA LEU A 28 -8.18 -10.58 0.34
C LEU A 28 -8.62 -9.45 -0.62
N PRO A 29 -9.51 -9.71 -1.59
CA PRO A 29 -10.11 -8.66 -2.39
C PRO A 29 -10.71 -7.55 -1.51
N GLY A 30 -10.45 -6.29 -1.86
CA GLY A 30 -10.85 -5.13 -1.05
C GLY A 30 -9.83 -4.71 0.01
N TYR A 31 -8.70 -5.42 0.13
CA TYR A 31 -7.61 -4.97 1.00
C TYR A 31 -6.98 -3.69 0.49
N GLU A 32 -6.96 -2.67 1.34
CA GLU A 32 -6.32 -1.39 1.03
C GLU A 32 -4.89 -1.35 1.57
N VAL A 33 -3.96 -0.92 0.71
CA VAL A 33 -2.56 -0.73 1.06
C VAL A 33 -2.18 0.75 0.97
N PRO A 34 -1.25 1.23 1.83
CA PRO A 34 -0.61 2.51 1.65
C PRO A 34 -0.01 2.65 0.24
N ILE A 35 -0.21 3.82 -0.37
CA ILE A 35 0.38 4.15 -1.67
C ILE A 35 1.23 5.42 -1.56
N SER A 36 2.04 5.70 -2.59
CA SER A 36 2.90 6.90 -2.66
C SER A 36 3.82 7.07 -1.43
N VAL A 37 4.48 5.97 -1.03
CA VAL A 37 5.39 5.95 0.12
C VAL A 37 6.62 6.80 -0.17
N SER A 38 6.97 7.69 0.76
CA SER A 38 8.14 8.56 0.71
C SER A 38 8.87 8.56 2.05
N PHE A 39 10.18 8.68 2.02
CA PHE A 39 11.04 8.68 3.21
C PHE A 39 11.58 10.09 3.45
N SER A 40 11.67 10.50 4.71
CA SER A 40 12.39 11.72 5.07
C SER A 40 13.89 11.54 4.80
N LEU A 41 14.61 12.63 4.55
CA LEU A 41 16.05 12.59 4.24
C LEU A 41 16.93 12.05 5.38
N ASP A 42 16.40 12.06 6.60
CA ASP A 42 17.06 11.58 7.83
C ASP A 42 16.53 10.21 8.30
N ASP A 43 15.73 9.53 7.46
CA ASP A 43 15.10 8.23 7.73
C ASP A 43 14.24 8.18 9.01
N SER A 44 13.87 9.34 9.55
CA SER A 44 13.08 9.43 10.78
C SER A 44 11.59 9.24 10.57
N LEU A 45 11.08 9.49 9.37
CA LEU A 45 9.65 9.49 9.06
C LEU A 45 9.37 8.83 7.71
N ILE A 46 8.24 8.13 7.64
CA ILE A 46 7.69 7.54 6.41
C ILE A 46 6.35 8.21 6.13
N ALA A 47 6.24 8.95 5.03
CA ALA A 47 4.99 9.54 4.58
C ALA A 47 4.30 8.63 3.56
N TYR A 48 2.97 8.53 3.62
CA TYR A 48 2.19 7.72 2.69
C TYR A 48 0.74 8.21 2.58
N LEU A 49 0.06 7.82 1.50
CA LEU A 49 -1.36 8.05 1.29
C LEU A 49 -2.16 6.81 1.67
N PHE A 50 -3.23 6.99 2.44
CA PHE A 50 -4.09 5.90 2.92
C PHE A 50 -5.53 6.37 3.19
N SER A 51 -6.52 5.51 2.95
CA SER A 51 -7.90 5.65 3.38
C SER A 51 -8.21 4.60 4.46
N PRO A 52 -8.43 4.99 5.72
CA PRO A 52 -8.83 4.02 6.75
C PRO A 52 -10.27 3.51 6.55
N ASP A 53 -11.07 4.24 5.78
CA ASP A 53 -12.49 3.99 5.51
C ASP A 53 -12.75 3.27 4.18
N GLN A 54 -11.71 2.83 3.46
CA GLN A 54 -11.82 2.16 2.15
C GLN A 54 -12.54 3.01 1.09
N SER A 55 -12.40 4.32 1.20
CA SER A 55 -12.94 5.30 0.27
C SER A 55 -11.91 5.65 -0.81
N LEU A 56 -12.36 6.34 -1.86
CA LEU A 56 -11.44 6.94 -2.84
C LEU A 56 -10.64 8.11 -2.23
N TYR A 57 -11.13 8.67 -1.12
CA TYR A 57 -10.50 9.78 -0.40
C TYR A 57 -9.31 9.31 0.43
N ARG A 58 -8.10 9.62 -0.06
CA ARG A 58 -6.86 9.31 0.64
C ARG A 58 -6.33 10.52 1.39
N LYS A 59 -5.82 10.28 2.58
CA LYS A 59 -5.18 11.29 3.44
C LYS A 59 -3.69 10.99 3.54
N VAL A 60 -2.91 12.03 3.82
CA VAL A 60 -1.47 11.87 4.06
C VAL A 60 -1.28 11.50 5.53
N PHE A 61 -0.67 10.35 5.73
CA PHE A 61 -0.21 9.89 7.03
C PHE A 61 1.31 9.93 7.09
N VAL A 62 1.81 10.04 8.31
CA VAL A 62 3.22 9.91 8.63
C VAL A 62 3.38 8.83 9.68
N PHE A 63 4.34 7.94 9.45
CA PHE A 63 4.75 6.90 10.38
C PHE A 63 6.13 7.22 10.93
N ASP A 64 6.25 7.18 12.26
CA ASP A 64 7.53 7.26 12.97
C ASP A 64 7.98 5.85 13.38
N PRO A 65 9.03 5.29 12.76
CA PRO A 65 9.53 3.94 13.08
C PRO A 65 10.05 3.79 14.51
N LYS A 66 10.45 4.86 15.18
CA LYS A 66 10.98 4.79 16.55
C LYS A 66 9.88 4.66 17.59
N SER A 67 8.77 5.38 17.39
CA SER A 67 7.62 5.33 18.29
C SER A 67 6.54 4.33 17.85
N GLY A 68 6.57 3.87 16.59
CA GLY A 68 5.54 3.01 16.01
C GLY A 68 4.21 3.72 15.77
N LYS A 69 4.20 5.05 15.77
CA LYS A 69 2.97 5.85 15.64
C LYS A 69 2.64 6.16 14.19
N HIS A 70 1.35 6.06 13.87
CA HIS A 70 0.77 6.51 12.61
C HIS A 70 -0.08 7.75 12.88
N GLU A 71 0.30 8.88 12.32
CA GLU A 71 -0.35 10.16 12.57
C GLU A 71 -0.89 10.75 11.26
N LEU A 72 -2.10 11.31 11.33
CA LEU A 72 -2.68 12.05 10.22
C LEU A 72 -1.91 13.37 10.08
N PHE A 73 -1.19 13.53 8.96
CA PHE A 73 -0.40 14.72 8.70
C PHE A 73 -1.20 15.76 7.90
N PHE A 74 -1.95 15.29 6.90
CA PHE A 74 -2.77 16.17 6.07
C PHE A 74 -4.02 15.45 5.58
N SER A 75 -5.15 16.15 5.66
CA SER A 75 -6.40 15.76 5.02
C SER A 75 -6.86 16.92 4.14
N PRO A 76 -7.20 16.67 2.86
CA PRO A 76 -7.83 17.69 2.04
C PRO A 76 -9.11 18.19 2.73
N PRO A 77 -9.38 19.51 2.75
CA PRO A 77 -10.51 20.09 3.48
C PRO A 77 -11.88 19.56 3.02
N ASP A 78 -11.97 19.01 1.81
CA ASP A 78 -13.20 18.41 1.23
C ASP A 78 -12.95 17.01 0.65
N GLY A 79 -12.02 16.24 1.24
CA GLY A 79 -11.71 14.88 0.78
C GLY A 79 -10.80 14.81 -0.44
N GLY A 80 -10.81 15.80 -1.33
CA GLY A 80 -9.91 15.90 -2.47
C GLY A 80 -10.25 14.84 -3.52
N LEU A 81 -10.86 15.29 -4.61
CA LEU A 81 -11.47 14.50 -5.69
C LEU A 81 -12.89 14.02 -5.35
N ASP A 82 -13.86 14.90 -5.57
CA ASP A 82 -15.20 14.39 -5.87
C ASP A 82 -15.11 13.58 -7.18
N GLU A 83 -15.87 12.51 -7.28
CA GLU A 83 -15.99 11.69 -8.49
C GLU A 83 -16.59 12.45 -9.70
N ASN A 84 -16.94 13.72 -9.51
CA ASN A 84 -17.44 14.62 -10.55
C ASN A 84 -16.34 15.48 -11.20
N ASN A 85 -15.10 15.43 -10.69
CA ASN A 85 -13.93 16.17 -11.18
C ASN A 85 -12.83 15.26 -11.76
N LEU A 86 -13.14 13.99 -12.06
CA LEU A 86 -12.33 13.24 -13.02
C LEU A 86 -12.49 13.91 -14.38
N SER A 87 -11.43 14.53 -14.90
CA SER A 87 -11.46 15.15 -16.21
C SER A 87 -11.63 14.06 -17.28
N ALA A 88 -12.36 14.38 -18.36
CA ALA A 88 -12.72 13.42 -19.40
C ALA A 88 -11.51 12.67 -20.01
N GLU A 89 -10.30 13.23 -19.91
CA GLU A 89 -9.04 12.64 -20.34
C GLU A 89 -8.64 11.33 -19.62
N GLU A 90 -8.88 11.18 -18.30
CA GLU A 90 -8.45 9.97 -17.55
C GLU A 90 -9.33 8.74 -17.84
N VAL A 91 -10.58 8.96 -18.26
CA VAL A 91 -11.50 7.87 -18.67
C VAL A 91 -11.11 7.32 -20.05
N GLU A 92 -10.53 8.15 -20.90
CA GLU A 92 -10.20 7.77 -22.27
C GLU A 92 -8.95 6.89 -22.33
N GLU A 93 -7.97 7.13 -21.45
CA GLU A 93 -6.73 6.35 -21.36
C GLU A 93 -6.96 4.90 -20.88
N GLY A 94 -7.98 4.65 -20.05
CA GLY A 94 -8.42 3.29 -19.71
C GLY A 94 -9.16 2.55 -20.84
N LYS A 95 -9.60 3.26 -21.89
CA LYS A 95 -10.37 2.69 -23.01
C LYS A 95 -9.49 2.36 -24.22
N VAL A 96 -8.35 3.03 -24.39
CA VAL A 96 -7.39 2.73 -25.47
C VAL A 96 -6.62 1.41 -25.25
N GLU A 97 -6.33 1.01 -24.01
CA GLU A 97 -5.64 -0.26 -23.76
C GLU A 97 -6.52 -1.51 -24.02
N GLY A 98 -7.85 -1.38 -23.93
CA GLY A 98 -8.79 -2.47 -24.20
C GLY A 98 -9.09 -2.74 -25.69
N ALA A 99 -8.62 -1.87 -26.60
CA ALA A 99 -9.01 -1.91 -28.01
C ALA A 99 -8.08 -2.73 -28.92
N TRP A 100 -6.89 -3.12 -28.46
CA TRP A 100 -5.93 -3.87 -29.29
C TRP A 100 -6.19 -5.39 -29.39
N ILE A 101 -7.12 -5.95 -28.61
CA ILE A 101 -7.33 -7.42 -28.54
C ILE A 101 -8.56 -7.91 -29.35
N ARG A 102 -9.06 -7.14 -30.32
CA ARG A 102 -10.15 -7.60 -31.22
C ARG A 102 -9.91 -7.30 -32.70
N GLY A 103 -8.65 -7.39 -33.13
CA GLY A 103 -8.26 -7.25 -34.53
C GLY A 103 -7.26 -8.31 -34.98
N ASN A 104 -7.60 -9.60 -34.87
CA ASN A 104 -7.05 -10.65 -35.75
C ASN A 104 -7.63 -12.02 -35.40
N THR A 105 -8.53 -12.54 -36.24
CA THR A 105 -8.51 -13.95 -36.67
C THR A 105 -9.19 -14.01 -38.03
N VAL A 106 -8.55 -14.77 -38.92
CA VAL A 106 -8.74 -14.99 -40.36
C VAL A 106 -10.18 -15.22 -40.80
#